data_AF-A0A923PUJ5-F1
#
_entry.id   AF-A0A923PUJ5-F1
#
_cell.length_a   1.000
_cell.length_b   1.000
_cell.length_c   1.000
_cell.angle_alpha   90.00
_cell.angle_beta   90.00
_cell.angle_gamma   90.00
#
_symmetry.space_group_name_H-M   'P 1'
#
loop_
_entity.id
_entity.type
_entity.pdbx_description
1 polymer ?
#
loop_
_entity_poly.entity_id
_entity_poly.type
_entity_poly.pdbx_seq_one_letter_code
_entity_poly.pdbx_strand_id
1 'polypeptide(L)'
;MEESLVRALRTQRPQIRDRWEALLRVERANTALAHPDTLVHLLDWSLDEVLRTLPLRTQPHRSSGQAHAGLRADCSCGRNPLLHFFIAGEQALLEALVVAQAELPRLDPIRRDRAVTELYLVVRGLARAEVTSFCSLCQHRATGQVARALLPSA
;
A
#
# COMPACT_ATOMS: atom_id res chain seq x y z
N MET A 1 -14.97 -5.45 1.68
CA MET A 1 -14.76 -5.55 3.14
C MET A 1 -16.06 -5.34 3.86
N GLU A 2 -16.28 -5.98 5.02
CA GLU A 2 -17.50 -5.76 5.82
C GLU A 2 -17.57 -4.31 6.31
N GLU A 3 -18.78 -3.73 6.29
CA GLU A 3 -18.98 -2.32 6.63
C GLU A 3 -18.57 -1.98 8.08
N SER A 4 -18.71 -2.92 9.02
CA SER A 4 -18.28 -2.76 10.41
C SER A 4 -16.77 -2.51 10.52
N LEU A 5 -15.96 -3.30 9.80
CA LEU A 5 -14.52 -3.12 9.73
C LEU A 5 -14.12 -1.84 9.00
N VAL A 6 -14.79 -1.52 7.89
CA VAL A 6 -14.54 -0.27 7.17
C VAL A 6 -14.86 0.94 8.05
N ARG A 7 -15.97 0.90 8.80
CA ARG A 7 -16.33 1.94 9.77
C ARG A 7 -15.28 2.04 10.88
N ALA A 8 -14.82 0.93 11.44
CA ALA A 8 -13.77 0.93 12.46
C ALA A 8 -12.47 1.56 11.94
N LEU A 9 -12.04 1.20 10.73
CA LEU A 9 -10.88 1.83 10.08
C LEU A 9 -11.05 3.34 9.86
N ARG A 10 -12.26 3.78 9.46
CA ARG A 10 -12.58 5.22 9.33
C ARG A 10 -12.51 5.95 10.68
N THR A 11 -13.00 5.34 11.75
CA THR A 11 -12.87 5.90 13.11
C THR A 11 -11.40 6.00 13.54
N GLN A 12 -10.57 5.06 13.11
CA GLN A 12 -9.13 5.05 13.36
C GLN A 12 -8.31 5.90 12.37
N ARG A 13 -8.95 6.66 11.47
CA ARG A 13 -8.26 7.42 10.41
C ARG A 13 -7.12 8.31 10.95
N PRO A 14 -7.29 9.11 12.02
CA PRO A 14 -6.20 9.92 12.56
C PRO A 14 -5.01 9.06 13.02
N GLN A 15 -5.28 7.95 13.72
CA GLN A 15 -4.25 7.04 14.22
C GLN A 15 -3.51 6.36 13.08
N ILE A 16 -4.21 5.95 12.02
CA ILE A 16 -3.60 5.38 10.81
C ILE A 16 -2.67 6.40 10.15
N ARG A 17 -3.13 7.64 10.00
CA ARG A 17 -2.35 8.73 9.40
C ARG A 17 -1.06 8.98 10.20
N ASP A 18 -1.16 9.12 11.51
CA ASP A 18 -0.01 9.36 12.38
C ASP A 18 0.96 8.18 12.38
N ARG A 19 0.43 6.95 12.37
CA ARG A 19 1.27 5.75 12.31
C ARG A 19 1.98 5.63 10.97
N TRP A 20 1.30 5.92 9.87
CA TRP A 20 1.91 5.93 8.54
C TRP A 20 3.02 6.97 8.47
N GLU A 21 2.78 8.19 8.96
CA GLU A 21 3.82 9.22 9.04
C GLU A 21 5.03 8.77 9.87
N ALA A 22 4.79 8.19 11.05
CA ALA A 22 5.85 7.69 11.91
C ALA A 22 6.71 6.62 11.21
N LEU A 23 6.07 5.65 10.54
CA LEU A 23 6.77 4.61 9.78
C LEU A 23 7.55 5.21 8.60
N LEU A 24 6.97 6.17 7.88
CA LEU A 24 7.62 6.84 6.77
C LEU A 24 8.88 7.60 7.21
N ARG A 25 8.86 8.23 8.39
CA ARG A 25 10.00 8.97 8.95
C ARG A 25 11.15 8.05 9.41
N VAL A 26 10.88 6.77 9.66
CA VAL A 26 11.92 5.77 9.99
C VAL A 26 12.65 5.28 8.74
N GLU A 27 11.97 5.27 7.60
CA GLU A 27 12.53 4.79 6.33
C GLU A 27 13.58 5.76 5.78
N ARG A 28 14.68 5.21 5.24
CA ARG A 28 15.71 6.03 4.57
C ARG A 28 15.21 6.44 3.19
N ALA A 29 15.16 7.75 2.94
CA ALA A 29 14.82 8.30 1.63
C ALA A 29 15.82 7.81 0.56
N ASN A 30 15.31 7.20 -0.51
CA ASN A 30 16.11 6.71 -1.64
C ASN A 30 16.41 7.81 -2.68
N THR A 31 15.67 8.93 -2.62
CA THR A 31 15.82 10.12 -3.47
C THR A 31 15.40 11.37 -2.69
N ALA A 32 15.74 12.56 -3.18
CA ALA A 32 15.27 13.82 -2.56
C ALA A 32 13.74 13.94 -2.52
N LEU A 33 13.05 13.44 -3.56
CA LEU A 33 11.58 13.41 -3.61
C LEU A 33 10.96 12.36 -2.66
N ALA A 34 11.77 11.44 -2.13
CA ALA A 34 11.33 10.46 -1.15
C ALA A 34 11.48 10.96 0.29
N HIS A 35 11.83 12.24 0.49
CA HIS A 35 11.94 12.81 1.82
C HIS A 35 10.56 12.79 2.51
N PRO A 36 10.45 12.34 3.78
CA PRO A 36 9.18 12.25 4.49
C PRO A 36 8.40 13.57 4.47
N ASP A 37 9.06 14.70 4.71
CA ASP A 37 8.42 16.02 4.70
C ASP A 37 7.78 16.40 3.35
N THR A 38 8.25 15.82 2.24
CA THR A 38 7.60 16.01 0.93
C THR A 38 6.38 15.11 0.80
N LEU A 39 6.47 13.88 1.28
CA LEU A 39 5.48 12.84 1.07
C LEU A 39 4.32 12.86 2.07
N VAL A 40 4.49 13.47 3.25
CA VAL A 40 3.42 13.59 4.26
C VAL A 40 2.16 14.26 3.72
N HIS A 41 2.30 15.16 2.74
CA HIS A 41 1.17 15.83 2.09
C HIS A 41 0.29 14.87 1.27
N LEU A 42 0.82 13.71 0.87
CA LEU A 42 0.06 12.69 0.14
C LEU A 42 -0.72 11.75 1.09
N LEU A 43 -0.45 11.79 2.39
CA LEU A 43 -1.02 10.82 3.35
C LEU A 43 -2.54 10.89 3.40
N ASP A 44 -3.09 12.09 3.59
CA ASP A 44 -4.54 12.26 3.74
C ASP A 44 -5.28 11.79 2.50
N TRP A 45 -4.84 12.22 1.31
CA TRP A 45 -5.42 11.77 0.05
C TRP A 45 -5.31 10.25 -0.14
N SER A 46 -4.13 9.67 0.09
CA SER A 46 -3.91 8.23 -0.10
C SER A 46 -4.75 7.39 0.85
N LEU A 47 -4.87 7.83 2.10
CA LEU A 47 -5.67 7.17 3.11
C LEU A 47 -7.17 7.25 2.77
N ASP A 48 -7.65 8.43 2.38
CA ASP A 48 -9.04 8.61 1.98
C ASP A 48 -9.38 7.75 0.75
N GLU A 49 -8.48 7.66 -0.22
CA GLU A 49 -8.66 6.84 -1.42
C GLU A 49 -8.75 5.34 -1.10
N VAL A 50 -7.90 4.84 -0.19
CA VAL A 50 -8.00 3.46 0.31
C VAL A 50 -9.34 3.24 1.01
N LEU A 51 -9.69 4.08 2.00
CA LEU A 51 -10.91 3.93 2.80
C LEU A 51 -12.20 4.09 1.98
N ARG A 52 -12.15 4.85 0.89
CA ARG A 52 -13.23 5.00 -0.10
C ARG A 52 -13.39 3.75 -0.96
N THR A 53 -12.30 3.06 -1.27
CA THR A 53 -12.28 1.92 -2.19
C THR A 53 -12.62 0.59 -1.53
N LEU A 54 -12.28 0.41 -0.24
CA LEU A 54 -12.56 -0.80 0.54
C LEU A 54 -14.02 -1.35 0.48
N PRO A 55 -15.08 -0.52 0.59
CA PRO A 55 -16.46 -1.03 0.52
C PRO A 55 -16.88 -1.44 -0.89
N LEU A 56 -16.23 -0.92 -1.94
CA LEU A 56 -16.60 -1.17 -3.34
C LEU A 56 -16.17 -2.56 -3.82
N ARG A 57 -15.24 -3.21 -3.11
CA ARG A 57 -14.76 -4.56 -3.40
C ARG A 57 -15.69 -5.59 -2.76
N THR A 58 -16.78 -5.91 -3.43
CA THR A 58 -17.77 -6.93 -2.99
C THR A 58 -17.57 -8.30 -3.64
N GLN A 59 -16.82 -8.40 -4.75
CA GLN A 59 -16.62 -9.66 -5.47
C GLN A 59 -15.29 -10.35 -5.13
N PRO A 60 -15.29 -11.69 -4.99
CA PRO A 60 -14.07 -12.48 -4.93
C PRO A 60 -13.42 -12.43 -6.31
N HIS A 61 -12.45 -11.54 -6.49
CA HIS A 61 -11.58 -11.62 -7.66
C HIS A 61 -10.82 -12.95 -7.58
N ARG A 62 -10.91 -13.76 -8.65
CA ARG A 62 -9.93 -14.80 -8.91
C ARG A 62 -8.60 -14.11 -9.20
N SER A 63 -7.88 -13.71 -8.16
CA SER A 63 -6.57 -13.10 -8.28
C SER A 63 -5.57 -14.20 -8.60
N SER A 64 -5.44 -14.50 -9.89
CA SER A 64 -4.43 -15.39 -10.46
C SER A 64 -3.02 -14.88 -10.13
N GLY A 65 -2.41 -15.39 -9.05
CA GLY A 65 -0.95 -15.43 -8.80
C GLY A 65 -0.14 -14.12 -8.74
N GLN A 66 -0.68 -13.00 -9.21
CA GLN A 66 0.06 -11.75 -9.45
C GLN A 66 -0.21 -10.67 -8.38
N ALA A 67 -1.18 -10.87 -7.48
CA ALA A 67 -1.49 -9.94 -6.39
C ALA A 67 -0.35 -9.82 -5.35
N HIS A 68 0.63 -10.73 -5.40
CA HIS A 68 1.78 -10.76 -4.48
C HIS A 68 3.08 -10.24 -5.10
N ALA A 69 3.10 -9.80 -6.35
CA ALA A 69 4.28 -9.13 -6.88
C ALA A 69 4.54 -7.84 -6.06
N GLY A 70 5.69 -7.78 -5.39
CA GLY A 70 6.02 -6.65 -4.53
C GLY A 70 6.16 -5.35 -5.33
N LEU A 71 5.83 -4.21 -4.72
CA LEU A 71 5.93 -2.86 -5.34
C LEU A 71 7.30 -2.58 -6.01
N ARG A 72 8.37 -3.14 -5.46
CA ARG A 72 9.73 -3.05 -6.03
C ARG A 72 9.85 -3.75 -7.40
N ALA A 73 9.04 -4.77 -7.66
CA ALA A 73 8.98 -5.43 -8.96
C ALA A 73 8.36 -4.53 -10.05
N ASP A 74 7.59 -3.49 -9.68
CA ASP A 74 6.99 -2.56 -10.63
C ASP A 74 7.91 -1.38 -10.97
N CYS A 75 8.96 -1.14 -10.17
CA CYS A 75 9.95 -0.09 -10.39
C CYS A 75 11.35 -0.69 -10.65
N SER A 76 11.74 -0.80 -11.92
CA SER A 76 13.02 -1.40 -12.33
C SER A 76 14.27 -0.65 -11.84
N CYS A 77 14.18 0.66 -11.61
CA CYS A 77 15.31 1.49 -11.15
C CYS A 77 15.37 1.66 -9.63
N GLY A 78 14.32 1.26 -8.89
CA GLY A 78 14.24 1.39 -7.43
C GLY A 78 14.22 2.83 -6.89
N ARG A 79 14.15 3.84 -7.75
CA ARG A 79 14.24 5.28 -7.39
C ARG A 79 12.88 5.97 -7.27
N ASN A 80 11.78 5.25 -7.43
CA ASN A 80 10.47 5.85 -7.27
C ASN A 80 10.28 6.25 -5.79
N PRO A 81 9.95 7.53 -5.50
CA PRO A 81 9.83 8.01 -4.13
C PRO A 81 8.66 7.38 -3.37
N LEU A 82 7.65 6.88 -4.08
CA LEU A 82 6.45 6.30 -3.51
C LEU A 82 6.62 4.86 -3.02
N LEU A 83 7.78 4.22 -3.24
CA LEU A 83 8.01 2.83 -2.82
C LEU A 83 7.92 2.68 -1.30
N HIS A 84 8.75 3.43 -0.56
CA HIS A 84 8.75 3.40 0.91
C HIS A 84 7.47 4.03 1.49
N PHE A 85 6.91 5.02 0.80
CA PHE A 85 5.61 5.61 1.12
C PHE A 85 4.51 4.56 1.23
N PHE A 86 4.29 3.77 0.17
CA PHE A 86 3.22 2.77 0.17
C PHE A 86 3.55 1.53 1.00
N ILE A 87 4.83 1.18 1.18
CA ILE A 87 5.23 0.14 2.13
C ILE A 87 4.84 0.54 3.57
N ALA A 88 5.17 1.76 3.99
CA ALA A 88 4.80 2.28 5.30
C ALA A 88 3.27 2.33 5.48
N GLY A 89 2.54 2.69 4.43
CA GLY A 89 1.07 2.74 4.45
C GLY A 89 0.40 1.40 4.57
N GLU A 90 0.88 0.41 3.81
CA GLU A 90 0.42 -0.97 3.91
C GLU A 90 0.57 -1.47 5.35
N GLN A 91 1.72 -1.22 5.98
CA GLN A 91 1.96 -1.60 7.37
C GLN A 91 1.01 -0.87 8.35
N ALA A 92 0.88 0.46 8.27
CA ALA A 92 0.00 1.23 9.15
C ALA A 92 -1.48 0.79 9.05
N LEU A 93 -1.95 0.52 7.84
CA LEU A 93 -3.31 0.04 7.60
C LEU A 93 -3.53 -1.38 8.12
N LEU A 94 -2.54 -2.27 7.95
CA LEU A 94 -2.60 -3.63 8.49
C LEU A 94 -2.66 -3.62 10.02
N GLU A 95 -1.83 -2.81 10.68
CA GLU A 95 -1.85 -2.66 12.13
C GLU A 95 -3.24 -2.21 12.62
N ALA A 96 -3.84 -1.20 11.98
CA ALA A 96 -5.17 -0.73 12.34
C ALA A 96 -6.27 -1.76 12.06
N LEU A 97 -6.15 -2.55 10.99
CA LEU A 97 -7.06 -3.65 10.70
C LEU A 97 -6.99 -4.72 11.79
N VAL A 98 -5.80 -5.07 12.27
CA VAL A 98 -5.62 -6.03 13.38
C VAL A 98 -6.30 -5.51 14.64
N VAL A 99 -6.13 -4.23 14.98
CA VAL A 99 -6.82 -3.60 16.12
C VAL A 99 -8.34 -3.67 15.95
N ALA A 100 -8.86 -3.29 14.78
CA ALA A 100 -10.30 -3.35 14.49
C ALA A 100 -10.88 -4.78 14.56
N GLN A 101 -10.11 -5.78 14.14
CA GLN A 101 -10.53 -7.19 14.23
C GLN A 101 -10.52 -7.71 15.68
N ALA A 102 -9.59 -7.24 16.52
CA ALA A 102 -9.53 -7.60 17.93
C ALA A 102 -10.75 -7.07 18.71
N GLU A 103 -11.29 -5.91 18.32
CA GLU A 103 -12.54 -5.34 18.87
C GLU A 103 -13.81 -6.07 18.41
N LEU A 104 -13.69 -7.04 17.49
CA LEU A 104 -14.79 -7.87 16.99
C LEU A 104 -14.54 -9.36 17.30
N PRO A 105 -14.76 -9.82 18.54
CA PRO A 105 -14.42 -11.18 18.97
C PRO A 105 -15.15 -12.28 18.19
N ARG A 106 -16.36 -11.99 17.69
CA ARG A 106 -17.21 -12.92 16.93
C ARG A 106 -16.92 -12.95 15.43
N LEU A 107 -15.91 -12.22 14.96
CA LEU A 107 -15.50 -12.27 13.56
C LEU A 107 -14.84 -13.63 13.28
N ASP A 108 -15.47 -14.42 12.42
CA ASP A 108 -14.95 -15.73 12.00
C ASP A 108 -13.57 -15.60 11.31
N PRO A 109 -12.64 -16.56 11.50
CA PRO A 109 -11.31 -16.51 10.90
C PRO A 109 -11.29 -16.29 9.38
N ILE A 110 -12.22 -16.89 8.63
CA ILE A 110 -12.29 -16.71 7.16
C ILE A 110 -12.57 -15.25 6.82
N ARG A 111 -13.42 -14.58 7.61
CA ARG A 111 -13.73 -13.16 7.41
C ARG A 111 -12.54 -12.27 7.76
N ARG A 112 -11.74 -12.64 8.76
CA ARG A 112 -10.48 -11.94 9.09
C ARG A 112 -9.49 -12.01 7.93
N ASP A 113 -9.24 -13.21 7.41
CA ASP A 113 -8.31 -13.42 6.29
C ASP A 113 -8.77 -12.72 5.01
N ARG A 114 -10.08 -12.75 4.74
CA ARG A 114 -10.67 -12.04 3.62
C ARG A 114 -10.47 -10.52 3.73
N ALA A 115 -10.67 -9.94 4.92
CA ALA A 115 -10.46 -8.52 5.14
C ALA A 115 -9.00 -8.11 4.91
N VAL A 116 -8.04 -8.93 5.36
CA VAL A 116 -6.61 -8.71 5.09
C VAL A 116 -6.31 -8.76 3.59
N THR A 117 -6.84 -9.76 2.89
CA THR A 117 -6.66 -9.91 1.44
C THR A 117 -7.24 -8.71 0.68
N GLU A 118 -8.43 -8.26 1.04
CA GLU A 118 -9.07 -7.11 0.43
C GLU A 118 -8.30 -5.81 0.69
N LEU A 119 -7.74 -5.63 1.90
CA LEU A 119 -6.87 -4.50 2.21
C LEU A 119 -5.62 -4.49 1.32
N TYR A 120 -4.91 -5.62 1.22
CA TYR A 120 -3.75 -5.74 0.35
C TYR A 120 -4.08 -5.39 -1.11
N LEU A 121 -5.20 -5.92 -1.63
CA LEU A 121 -5.61 -5.65 -3.00
C LEU A 121 -5.87 -4.16 -3.26
N VAL A 122 -6.50 -3.45 -2.31
CA VAL A 122 -6.78 -2.02 -2.45
C VAL A 122 -5.49 -1.20 -2.35
N VAL A 123 -4.70 -1.41 -1.31
CA VAL A 123 -3.46 -0.64 -1.08
C VAL A 123 -2.46 -0.86 -2.21
N ARG A 124 -2.24 -2.12 -2.62
CA ARG A 124 -1.31 -2.44 -3.71
C ARG A 124 -1.83 -2.01 -5.07
N GLY A 125 -3.16 -2.00 -5.26
CA GLY A 125 -3.78 -1.46 -6.46
C GLY A 125 -3.49 0.03 -6.63
N LEU A 126 -3.73 0.82 -5.59
CA LEU A 126 -3.40 2.25 -5.56
C LEU A 126 -1.89 2.47 -5.74
N ALA A 127 -1.09 1.76 -4.96
CA ALA A 127 0.36 1.89 -4.99
C ALA A 127 0.94 1.58 -6.38
N ARG A 128 0.47 0.51 -7.04
CA ARG A 128 0.88 0.17 -8.41
C ARG A 128 0.48 1.26 -9.40
N ALA A 129 -0.73 1.80 -9.30
CA ALA A 129 -1.19 2.87 -10.20
C ALA A 129 -0.30 4.11 -10.08
N GLU A 130 -0.05 4.58 -8.86
CA GLU A 130 0.76 5.77 -8.59
C GLU A 130 2.24 5.56 -8.92
N VAL A 131 2.82 4.41 -8.54
CA VAL A 131 4.20 4.07 -8.89
C VAL A 131 4.37 3.99 -10.41
N THR A 132 3.42 3.38 -11.12
CA THR A 132 3.47 3.27 -12.58
C THR A 132 3.35 4.64 -13.25
N SER A 133 2.44 5.48 -12.77
CA SER A 133 2.25 6.85 -13.24
C SER A 133 3.55 7.66 -13.11
N PHE A 134 4.16 7.67 -11.92
CA PHE A 134 5.43 8.36 -11.70
C PHE A 134 6.58 7.75 -12.53
N CYS A 135 6.67 6.42 -12.60
CA CYS A 135 7.69 5.73 -13.39
C CYS A 135 7.57 6.00 -14.90
N SER A 136 6.38 6.36 -15.40
CA SER A 136 6.21 6.74 -16.81
C SER A 136 7.00 8.01 -17.18
N LEU A 137 7.27 8.87 -16.20
CA LEU A 137 8.07 10.09 -16.33
C LEU A 137 9.54 9.90 -15.94
N CYS A 138 9.92 8.71 -15.46
CA CYS A 138 11.25 8.46 -14.93
C CYS A 138 12.28 8.22 -16.05
N GLN A 139 13.26 9.12 -16.17
CA GLN A 139 14.37 9.01 -17.14
C GLN A 139 15.27 7.78 -16.91
N HIS A 140 15.30 7.25 -15.69
CA HIS A 140 16.11 6.07 -15.34
C HIS A 140 15.41 4.72 -15.60
N ARG A 141 14.17 4.72 -16.09
CA ARG A 141 13.38 3.50 -16.29
C ARG A 141 14.04 2.54 -17.28
N ALA A 142 14.52 3.06 -18.40
CA ALA A 142 15.17 2.27 -19.44
C ALA A 142 16.46 1.61 -18.92
N THR A 143 17.28 2.36 -18.18
CA THR A 143 18.53 1.85 -17.59
C THR A 143 18.27 0.73 -16.58
N GLY A 144 17.22 0.87 -15.74
CA GLY A 144 16.81 -0.17 -14.80
C GLY A 144 16.25 -1.43 -15.47
N GLN A 145 15.56 -1.29 -16.62
CA GLN A 145 15.04 -2.44 -17.38
C GLN A 145 16.17 -3.27 -18.01
N VAL A 146 17.19 -2.60 -18.56
CA VAL A 146 18.37 -3.27 -19.12
C VAL A 146 19.13 -4.02 -18.03
N ALA A 147 19.38 -3.39 -16.88
CA ALA A 147 20.06 -4.03 -15.75
C ALA A 147 19.30 -5.26 -15.22
N ARG A 148 17.97 -5.21 -15.16
CA ARG A 148 17.13 -6.33 -14.70
C ARG A 148 17.09 -7.48 -15.70
N ALA A 149 17.19 -7.22 -17.00
CA ALA A 149 17.26 -8.25 -18.03
C ALA A 149 18.61 -9.00 -18.05
N LEU A 150 19.66 -8.41 -17.49
CA LEU A 150 21.01 -8.99 -17.40
C LEU A 150 21.26 -9.80 -16.13
N LEU A 151 20.33 -9.78 -15.16
CA LEU A 151 20.41 -10.60 -13.95
C LEU A 151 19.71 -11.95 -14.20
N PRO A 152 20.38 -13.10 -13.98
CA PRO A 152 19.73 -14.40 -14.12
C PRO A 152 18.61 -14.52 -13.07
N SER A 153 17.43 -14.95 -13.52
CA SER A 153 16.29 -15.26 -12.65
C SER A 153 16.70 -16.35 -11.66
N ALA A 154 16.88 -15.97 -10.40
CA ALA A 154 17.04 -16.90 -9.27
C ALA A 154 15.67 -17.44 -8.83
#